data_AF-A0A2T9IYU7-F1
#
_entry.id   AF-A0A2T9IYU7-F1
#
_cell.length_a   1.000
_cell.length_b   1.000
_cell.length_c   1.000
_cell.angle_alpha   90.00
_cell.angle_beta   90.00
_cell.angle_gamma   90.00
#
_symmetry.space_group_name_H-M   'P 1'
#
loop_
_entity.id
_entity.type
_entity.pdbx_description
1 polymer ?
#
loop_
_entity_poly.entity_id
_entity_poly.type
_entity_poly.pdbx_seq_one_letter_code
_entity_poly.pdbx_strand_id
1 'polypeptide(L)'
;MPCFIFVEPSSDGWIVRGDFSGGPLQFAAGARAEQAARDLAHRLADAGEPVILEIRLRDGARAGRFLFPPHGAQTGAALARRA
;
A
#
# COMPACT_ATOMS: atom_id res chain seq x y z
N MET A 1 8.97 1.93 -12.60
CA MET A 1 9.26 0.68 -11.85
C MET A 1 8.27 0.63 -10.70
N PRO A 2 7.59 -0.49 -10.39
CA PRO A 2 6.56 -0.48 -9.35
C PRO A 2 7.16 -0.23 -7.97
N CYS A 3 6.47 0.56 -7.14
CA CYS A 3 6.78 0.72 -5.73
C CYS A 3 6.38 -0.53 -4.96
N PHE A 4 7.23 -1.01 -4.07
CA PHE A 4 6.91 -2.16 -3.23
C PHE A 4 6.56 -1.72 -1.81
N ILE A 5 5.50 -2.31 -1.26
CA ILE A 5 5.13 -2.20 0.15
C ILE A 5 5.02 -3.61 0.74
N PHE A 6 5.60 -3.80 1.92
CA PHE A 6 5.59 -5.05 2.66
C PHE A 6 4.94 -4.84 4.02
N VAL A 7 4.01 -5.72 4.37
CA VAL A 7 3.49 -5.87 5.73
C VAL A 7 4.08 -7.15 6.30
N GLU A 8 4.86 -7.01 7.37
CA GLU A 8 5.59 -8.13 7.96
C GLU A 8 5.47 -8.14 9.48
N PRO A 9 5.47 -9.33 10.11
CA PRO A 9 5.55 -9.44 11.56
C PRO A 9 6.90 -8.91 12.07
N SER A 10 6.87 -8.31 13.25
CA SER A 10 8.05 -7.95 14.04
C SER A 10 7.95 -8.58 15.44
N SER A 11 9.03 -8.51 16.22
CA SER A 11 9.09 -9.01 17.60
C SER A 11 7.92 -8.52 18.44
N ASP A 12 7.63 -7.22 18.37
CA ASP A 12 6.65 -6.55 19.24
C ASP A 12 5.42 -6.04 18.48
N GLY A 13 5.17 -6.56 17.27
CA GLY A 13 4.04 -6.07 16.46
C GLY A 13 4.19 -6.40 14.98
N TRP A 14 3.99 -5.38 14.16
CA TRP A 14 3.91 -5.42 12.71
C TRP A 14 4.60 -4.19 12.11
N ILE A 15 5.26 -4.39 10.98
CA ILE A 15 5.96 -3.34 10.26
C ILE A 15 5.36 -3.21 8.86
N VAL A 16 5.14 -1.96 8.44
CA VAL A 16 4.92 -1.59 7.04
C VAL A 16 6.18 -0.92 6.54
N ARG A 17 6.83 -1.49 5.52
CA ARG A 17 8.04 -0.92 4.90
C ARG A 17 7.90 -0.90 3.38
N GLY A 18 8.66 -0.07 2.69
CA GLY A 18 8.58 0.02 1.24
C GLY A 18 9.29 1.23 0.66
N ASP A 19 9.07 1.43 -0.63
CA ASP A 19 9.68 2.51 -1.43
C ASP A 19 8.94 3.85 -1.23
N PHE A 20 8.69 4.25 0.02
CA PHE A 20 8.03 5.50 0.36
C PHE A 20 8.87 6.35 1.33
N SER A 21 8.74 7.68 1.22
CA SER A 21 9.38 8.63 2.12
C SER A 21 8.76 8.53 3.52
N GLY A 22 9.57 8.29 4.55
CA GLY A 22 9.12 8.22 5.96
C GLY A 22 9.67 7.04 6.76
N GLY A 23 10.32 6.07 6.10
CA GLY A 23 10.86 4.89 6.77
C GLY A 23 9.80 3.89 7.22
N PRO A 24 10.20 2.79 7.89
CA PRO A 24 9.27 1.75 8.31
C PRO A 24 8.27 2.26 9.36
N LEU A 25 6.99 1.96 9.17
CA LEU A 25 5.92 2.27 10.12
C LEU A 25 5.66 1.06 11.02
N GLN A 26 5.53 1.26 12.33
CA GLN A 26 5.28 0.20 13.31
C GLN A 26 3.84 0.23 13.82
N PHE A 27 3.25 -0.94 13.98
CA PHE A 27 1.89 -1.12 14.47
C PHE A 27 1.82 -2.29 15.45
N ALA A 28 1.01 -2.16 16.51
CA ALA A 28 0.79 -3.25 17.47
C ALA A 28 -0.03 -4.42 16.87
N ALA A 29 -0.89 -4.14 15.88
CA ALA A 29 -1.83 -5.13 15.34
C ALA A 29 -1.72 -5.25 13.81
N GLY A 30 -1.78 -6.48 13.32
CA GLY A 30 -1.61 -6.80 11.89
C GLY A 30 -2.70 -6.22 11.02
N ALA A 31 -3.95 -6.27 11.47
CA ALA A 31 -5.07 -5.65 10.77
C ALA A 31 -4.87 -4.14 10.56
N ARG A 32 -4.26 -3.45 11.54
CA ARG A 32 -3.97 -2.02 11.44
C ARG A 32 -2.80 -1.74 10.49
N ALA A 33 -1.77 -2.57 10.52
CA ALA A 33 -0.66 -2.51 9.57
C ALA A 33 -1.14 -2.75 8.13
N GLU A 34 -1.97 -3.76 7.92
CA GLU A 34 -2.57 -4.07 6.63
C GLU A 34 -3.43 -2.92 6.11
N GLN A 35 -4.33 -2.38 6.95
CA GLN A 35 -5.15 -1.23 6.55
C GLN A 35 -4.27 -0.04 6.13
N ALA A 36 -3.28 0.32 6.95
CA ALA A 36 -2.37 1.43 6.64
C ALA A 36 -1.57 1.19 5.36
N ALA A 37 -1.14 -0.04 5.09
CA ALA A 37 -0.45 -0.40 3.86
C ALA A 37 -1.37 -0.31 2.62
N ARG A 38 -2.63 -0.72 2.74
CA ARG A 38 -3.64 -0.57 1.67
C ARG A 38 -3.94 0.90 1.40
N ASP A 39 -4.12 1.71 2.44
CA ASP A 39 -4.36 3.16 2.30
C ASP A 39 -3.16 3.86 1.63
N LEU A 40 -1.93 3.44 1.96
CA LEU A 40 -0.73 3.94 1.31
C LEU A 40 -0.63 3.50 -0.16
N ALA A 41 -0.92 2.23 -0.46
CA ALA A 41 -0.91 1.70 -1.82
C ALA A 41 -1.93 2.41 -2.72
N HIS A 42 -3.13 2.69 -2.21
CA HIS A 42 -4.13 3.48 -2.92
C HIS A 42 -3.63 4.90 -3.22
N ARG A 43 -3.08 5.61 -2.22
CA ARG A 43 -2.58 6.98 -2.45
C ARG A 43 -1.47 7.07 -3.49
N LEU A 44 -0.55 6.10 -3.49
CA LEU A 44 0.53 6.02 -4.48
C LEU A 44 -0.02 5.66 -5.87
N ALA A 45 -0.94 4.71 -5.95
CA ALA A 45 -1.64 4.37 -7.19
C ALA A 45 -2.40 5.57 -7.77
N ASP A 46 -3.09 6.34 -6.93
CA ASP A 46 -3.80 7.57 -7.33
C ASP A 46 -2.85 8.69 -7.78
N ALA A 47 -1.59 8.67 -7.33
CA ALA A 47 -0.54 9.54 -7.81
C ALA A 47 0.07 9.08 -9.15
N GLY A 48 -0.41 7.97 -9.73
CA GLY A 48 0.07 7.41 -10.98
C GLY A 48 1.23 6.41 -10.81
N GLU A 49 1.56 6.01 -9.58
CA GLU A 49 2.62 5.05 -9.31
C GLU A 49 2.06 3.62 -9.17
N PRO A 50 2.48 2.64 -9.99
CA PRO A 50 2.07 1.25 -9.80
C PRO A 50 2.63 0.71 -8.47
N VAL A 51 1.78 0.08 -7.65
CA VAL A 51 2.20 -0.47 -6.34
C VAL A 51 1.97 -1.97 -6.23
N ILE A 52 2.93 -2.67 -5.64
CA ILE A 52 2.82 -4.07 -5.25
C ILE A 52 2.86 -4.14 -3.73
N LEU A 53 1.77 -4.62 -3.13
CA LEU A 53 1.65 -4.89 -1.69
C LEU A 53 1.81 -6.39 -1.43
N GLU A 54 2.78 -6.78 -0.62
CA GLU A 54 2.91 -8.15 -0.10
C GLU A 54 2.66 -8.18 1.41
N ILE A 55 1.84 -9.14 1.85
CA ILE A 55 1.50 -9.35 3.26
C ILE A 55 2.01 -10.72 3.69
N ARG A 56 2.75 -10.76 4.79
CA ARG A 56 3.29 -11.98 5.39
C ARG A 56 2.70 -12.21 6.78
N LEU A 57 2.43 -13.47 7.11
CA LEU A 57 1.97 -13.90 8.42
C LEU A 57 3.15 -14.10 9.38
N ARG A 58 2.85 -14.33 10.67
CA ARG A 58 3.86 -14.54 11.73
C ARG A 58 4.74 -15.75 11.50
N ASP A 59 4.23 -16.78 10.84
CA ASP A 59 4.96 -17.98 10.44
C ASP A 59 5.84 -17.76 9.19
N GLY A 60 5.86 -16.55 8.63
CA GLY A 60 6.58 -16.21 7.41
C GLY A 60 5.84 -16.58 6.12
N ALA A 61 4.67 -17.22 6.21
CA ALA A 61 3.86 -17.54 5.04
C ALA A 61 3.32 -16.26 4.38
N ARG A 62 3.26 -16.24 3.05
CA ARG A 62 2.65 -15.13 2.31
C ARG A 62 1.13 -15.23 2.38
N ALA A 63 0.50 -14.31 3.09
CA ALA A 63 -0.96 -14.20 3.16
C ALA A 63 -1.55 -13.76 1.82
N GLY A 64 -0.88 -12.82 1.13
CA GLY A 64 -1.37 -12.29 -0.13
C GLY A 64 -0.38 -11.36 -0.81
N ARG A 65 -0.58 -11.18 -2.12
CA ARG A 65 0.12 -10.19 -2.93
C ARG A 65 -0.90 -9.49 -3.82
N PHE A 66 -0.94 -8.18 -3.73
CA PHE A 66 -1.95 -7.34 -4.40
C PHE A 66 -1.24 -6.33 -5.31
N LEU A 67 -1.78 -6.15 -6.52
CA LEU A 67 -1.37 -5.12 -7.44
C LEU A 67 -2.37 -3.97 -7.37
N PHE A 68 -1.86 -2.76 -7.15
CA PHE A 68 -2.61 -1.53 -7.28
C PHE A 68 -2.13 -0.87 -8.58
N PRO A 69 -2.90 -0.94 -9.66
CA PRO A 69 -2.52 -0.32 -10.93
C PRO A 69 -2.49 1.20 -10.77
N PRO A 70 -1.64 1.92 -11.53
CA PRO A 70 -1.60 3.36 -11.46
C PRO A 70 -2.92 3.90 -12.00
N HIS A 71 -3.60 4.69 -11.21
CA HIS A 71 -4.70 5.49 -11.70
C HIS A 71 -4.07 6.76 -12.26
N GLY A 72 -4.09 6.91 -13.58
CA GLY A 72 -3.64 8.16 -14.19
C GLY A 72 -4.35 9.32 -13.51
N ALA A 73 -3.60 10.36 -13.12
CA ALA A 73 -4.19 11.59 -12.61
C ALA A 73 -5.32 11.96 -13.55
N GLN A 74 -6.57 11.85 -13.09
CA GLN A 74 -7.72 12.26 -13.87
C GLN A 74 -7.61 13.79 -13.95
N THR A 75 -6.86 14.28 -14.95
CA THR A 75 -6.80 15.68 -15.29
C THR A 75 -8.23 16.11 -15.64
N GLY A 76 -8.92 16.75 -14.71
CA GLY A 76 -9.97 17.74 -14.95
C GLY A 76 -11.14 17.40 -15.89
N ALA A 77 -11.43 16.14 -16.22
CA ALA A 77 -12.41 15.81 -17.27
C ALA A 77 -13.74 15.22 -16.76
N ALA A 78 -13.97 15.12 -15.45
CA ALA A 78 -15.24 14.64 -14.90
C ALA A 78 -16.28 15.74 -14.61
N LEU A 79 -15.92 17.02 -14.78
CA LEU A 79 -16.81 18.17 -14.53
C LEU A 79 -17.64 18.62 -15.76
N ALA A 80 -17.52 17.95 -16.91
CA ALA A 80 -18.14 18.39 -18.17
C ALA A 80 -19.16 17.41 -18.78
N ARG A 81 -19.90 16.62 -17.98
CA ARG A 81 -20.97 15.74 -18.50
C ARG A 81 -22.33 15.88 -17.82
N ARG A 82 -22.62 17.04 -17.23
CA ARG A 82 -23.99 17.44 -16.87
C ARG A 82 -24.21 18.91 -17.24
N ALA A 83 -24.37 19.15 -18.53
CA ALA A 83 -25.02 20.33 -19.07
C ALA A 83 -26.36 19.90 -19.67
#